data_AF-X1FLV4-F1
#
_entry.id   AF-X1FLV4-F1
#
_cell.length_a   1.000
_cell.length_b   1.000
_cell.length_c   1.000
_cell.angle_alpha   90.00
_cell.angle_beta   90.00
_cell.angle_gamma   90.00
#
_symmetry.space_group_name_H-M   'P 1'
#
loop_
_entity.id
_entity.type
_entity.pdbx_description
1 polymer ?
#
loop_
_entity_poly.entity_id
_entity_poly.type
_entity_poly.pdbx_seq_one_letter_code
_entity_poly.pdbx_strand_id
1 'polypeptide(L)'
;RGTVEVTQEDRIDIITATLGKGLGVDGGFIVSNEKVIEYLRETSPLYVYSNPIGSGVAGAALKALEILDSHEGLKLLERLRENTEYFRKGINQIGFKTIEGIHPIVPILIGDSIKAKQMVSDLYQRGIYVVALTYPVVPRGQDTIRVQILASHTRHDLDYALRSFREAGKKKDILE
;
A
#
# COMPACT_ATOMS: atom_id res chain seq x y z
N ARG A 1 -14.55 5.84 0.28
CA ARG A 1 -13.43 5.33 -0.55
C ARG A 1 -12.80 4.11 0.11
N GLY A 2 -12.05 3.29 -0.64
CA GLY A 2 -11.38 2.10 -0.09
C GLY A 2 -12.21 0.83 -0.29
N THR A 3 -12.17 -0.13 0.65
CA THR A 3 -12.81 -1.44 0.48
C THR A 3 -14.28 -1.34 0.07
N VAL A 4 -15.05 -0.49 0.75
CA VAL A 4 -16.49 -0.28 0.46
C VAL A 4 -16.73 0.20 -0.98
N GLU A 5 -15.87 1.08 -1.49
CA GLU A 5 -15.95 1.58 -2.87
C GLU A 5 -15.62 0.47 -3.89
N VAL A 6 -14.65 -0.38 -3.58
CA VAL A 6 -14.21 -1.47 -4.47
C VAL A 6 -15.21 -2.62 -4.49
N THR A 7 -15.79 -2.97 -3.33
CA THR A 7 -16.74 -4.09 -3.22
C THR A 7 -18.18 -3.68 -3.53
N GLN A 8 -18.47 -2.37 -3.60
CA GLN A 8 -19.83 -1.84 -3.78
C GLN A 8 -20.83 -2.38 -2.75
N GLU A 9 -20.36 -2.54 -1.51
CA GLU A 9 -21.19 -3.09 -0.43
C GLU A 9 -21.91 -1.97 0.33
N ASP A 10 -23.24 -2.02 0.32
CA ASP A 10 -24.08 -0.96 0.91
C ASP A 10 -24.41 -1.19 2.39
N ARG A 11 -24.06 -2.36 2.95
CA ARG A 11 -24.40 -2.77 4.32
C ARG A 11 -23.16 -2.97 5.19
N ILE A 12 -22.54 -1.86 5.59
CA ILE A 12 -21.37 -1.87 6.48
C ILE A 12 -21.73 -1.17 7.79
N ASP A 13 -21.79 -1.93 8.88
CA ASP A 13 -22.13 -1.40 10.20
C ASP A 13 -20.97 -0.62 10.85
N ILE A 14 -19.74 -1.09 10.65
CA ILE A 14 -18.52 -0.52 11.26
C ILE A 14 -17.39 -0.50 10.24
N ILE A 15 -16.80 0.68 10.01
CA ILE A 15 -15.58 0.86 9.22
C ILE A 15 -14.43 1.13 10.18
N THR A 16 -13.38 0.33 10.10
CA THR A 16 -12.11 0.58 10.80
C THR A 16 -11.04 0.98 9.79
N ALA A 17 -10.28 2.02 10.11
CA ALA A 17 -9.30 2.57 9.19
C ALA A 17 -8.14 3.25 9.92
N THR A 18 -7.09 3.54 9.15
CA THR A 18 -5.86 4.16 9.64
C THR A 18 -5.66 5.53 9.01
N LEU A 19 -5.11 6.46 9.78
CA LEU A 19 -4.58 7.74 9.29
C LEU A 19 -3.15 7.55 8.73
N GLY A 20 -2.44 6.50 9.16
CA GLY A 20 -1.01 6.23 8.93
C GLY A 20 -0.57 5.83 7.53
N LYS A 21 -1.49 5.77 6.56
CA LYS A 21 -1.19 5.29 5.20
C LYS A 21 -1.45 6.39 4.17
N GLY A 22 -2.54 6.27 3.42
CA GLY A 22 -2.87 7.25 2.37
C GLY A 22 -3.08 8.67 2.88
N LEU A 23 -3.39 8.85 4.18
CA LEU A 23 -3.57 10.15 4.79
C LEU A 23 -2.28 10.73 5.40
N GLY A 24 -1.20 9.94 5.52
CA GLY A 24 0.12 10.43 5.92
C GLY A 24 0.24 10.97 7.35
N VAL A 25 -0.64 10.57 8.26
CA VAL A 25 -0.74 11.09 9.64
C VAL A 25 -0.78 9.94 10.63
N ASP A 26 -0.44 10.11 11.91
CA ASP A 26 -0.53 9.01 12.87
C ASP A 26 -1.98 8.76 13.38
N GLY A 27 -2.27 7.50 13.72
CA GLY A 27 -3.53 7.10 14.37
C GLY A 27 -4.48 6.24 13.52
N GLY A 28 -5.65 5.99 14.09
CA GLY A 28 -6.72 5.20 13.50
C GLY A 28 -8.09 5.68 13.96
N PHE A 29 -9.13 5.25 13.26
CA PHE A 29 -10.49 5.70 13.51
C PHE A 29 -11.51 4.60 13.20
N ILE A 30 -12.68 4.76 13.81
CA ILE A 30 -13.85 3.93 13.58
C ILE A 30 -14.98 4.85 13.11
N VAL A 31 -15.69 4.44 12.05
CA VAL A 31 -16.92 5.08 11.60
C VAL A 31 -18.06 4.09 11.77
N SER A 32 -19.12 4.50 12.46
CA SER A 32 -20.35 3.73 12.66
C SER A 32 -21.47 4.71 13.02
N ASN A 33 -22.65 4.20 13.36
CA ASN A 33 -23.72 5.01 13.92
C ASN A 33 -23.35 5.51 15.33
N GLU A 34 -24.06 6.56 15.77
CA GLU A 34 -23.81 7.23 17.05
C GLU A 34 -23.84 6.28 18.24
N LYS A 35 -24.85 5.40 18.34
CA LYS A 35 -24.99 4.45 19.45
C LYS A 35 -23.79 3.52 19.58
N VAL A 36 -23.26 3.03 18.46
CA VAL A 36 -22.06 2.19 18.44
C VAL A 36 -20.83 2.98 18.87
N ILE A 37 -20.68 4.21 18.38
CA ILE A 37 -19.53 5.06 18.73
C ILE A 37 -19.55 5.44 20.21
N GLU A 38 -20.71 5.82 20.77
CA GLU A 38 -20.88 6.10 22.21
C GLU A 38 -20.55 4.87 23.05
N TYR A 39 -21.10 3.71 22.71
CA TYR A 39 -20.79 2.46 23.40
C TYR A 39 -19.29 2.16 23.39
N LEU A 40 -18.61 2.29 22.24
CA LEU A 40 -17.17 2.04 22.14
C LEU A 40 -16.33 3.04 22.94
N ARG A 41 -16.74 4.32 23.01
CA ARG A 41 -16.06 5.34 23.80
C ARG A 41 -16.12 5.07 25.29
N GLU A 42 -17.24 4.50 25.78
CA GLU A 42 -17.44 4.19 27.20
C GLU A 42 -16.89 2.82 27.61
N THR A 43 -16.78 1.87 26.67
CA THR A 43 -16.45 0.47 26.99
C THR A 43 -15.08 0.00 26.51
N SER A 44 -14.47 0.66 25.54
CA SER A 44 -13.16 0.23 25.01
C SER A 44 -12.02 0.66 25.92
N PRO A 45 -11.30 -0.26 26.60
CA PRO A 45 -10.20 0.11 27.47
C PRO A 45 -9.05 0.78 26.69
N LEU A 46 -8.88 0.45 25.40
CA LEU A 46 -7.87 1.04 24.53
C LEU A 46 -8.18 2.49 24.15
N TYR A 47 -9.44 2.92 24.27
CA TYR A 47 -9.84 4.31 24.09
C TYR A 47 -9.84 5.06 25.43
N VAL A 48 -10.46 4.49 26.47
CA VAL A 48 -10.64 5.12 27.78
C VAL A 48 -9.32 5.36 28.51
N TYR A 49 -8.37 4.41 28.42
CA TYR A 49 -7.11 4.46 29.17
C TYR A 49 -5.91 4.85 28.31
N SER A 50 -6.15 5.56 27.21
CA SER A 50 -5.10 6.08 26.33
C SER A 50 -5.21 7.60 26.19
N ASN A 51 -4.07 8.27 26.02
CA ASN A 51 -4.07 9.70 25.74
C ASN A 51 -4.69 9.98 24.36
N PRO A 52 -5.47 11.06 24.20
CA PRO A 52 -5.92 11.51 22.89
C PRO A 52 -4.75 11.78 21.94
N ILE A 53 -5.01 11.70 20.63
CA ILE A 53 -4.03 12.15 19.63
C ILE A 53 -3.71 13.63 19.81
N GLY A 54 -2.47 14.03 19.50
CA GLY A 54 -2.06 15.42 19.58
C GLY A 54 -2.89 16.33 18.66
N SER A 55 -3.17 17.56 19.09
CA SER A 55 -3.95 18.53 18.30
C SER A 55 -3.38 18.78 16.90
N GLY A 56 -2.05 18.81 16.76
CA GLY A 56 -1.38 18.91 15.45
C GLY A 56 -1.63 17.69 14.55
N VAL A 57 -1.70 16.48 15.13
CA VAL A 57 -2.05 15.25 14.41
C VAL A 57 -3.49 15.31 13.94
N ALA A 58 -4.41 15.72 14.82
CA ALA A 58 -5.82 15.90 14.46
C ALA A 58 -6.00 16.95 13.33
N GLY A 59 -5.32 18.10 13.43
CA GLY A 59 -5.35 19.14 12.40
C GLY A 59 -4.79 18.66 11.05
N ALA A 60 -3.68 17.93 11.06
CA ALA A 60 -3.11 17.34 9.84
C ALA A 60 -4.05 16.30 9.23
N ALA A 61 -4.70 15.46 10.04
CA ALA A 61 -5.67 14.47 9.57
C ALA A 61 -6.88 15.13 8.90
N LEU A 62 -7.44 16.17 9.50
CA LEU A 62 -8.51 16.96 8.89
C LEU A 62 -8.06 17.55 7.56
N LYS A 63 -6.86 18.14 7.50
CA LYS A 63 -6.36 18.72 6.26
C LYS A 63 -6.12 17.67 5.17
N ALA A 64 -5.64 16.49 5.54
CA ALA A 64 -5.44 15.38 4.60
C ALA A 64 -6.78 14.92 3.98
N LEU A 65 -7.87 14.88 4.77
CA LEU A 65 -9.21 14.58 4.27
C LEU A 65 -9.72 15.68 3.32
N GLU A 66 -9.54 16.95 3.66
CA GLU A 66 -9.90 18.06 2.76
C GLU A 66 -9.17 17.97 1.41
N ILE A 67 -7.86 17.68 1.42
CA ILE A 67 -7.06 17.52 0.20
C ILE A 67 -7.57 16.31 -0.57
N LEU A 68 -7.84 15.18 0.10
CA LEU A 68 -8.32 13.96 -0.53
C LEU A 68 -9.62 14.19 -1.32
N ASP A 69 -10.54 15.02 -0.80
CA ASP A 69 -11.81 15.36 -1.46
C ASP A 69 -11.71 16.54 -2.44
N SER A 70 -10.59 17.27 -2.46
CA SER A 70 -10.34 18.34 -3.42
C SER A 70 -10.02 17.82 -4.84
N HIS A 71 -10.04 18.73 -5.82
CA HIS A 71 -9.60 18.44 -7.19
C HIS A 71 -8.15 17.92 -7.26
N GLU A 72 -7.26 18.44 -6.39
CA GLU A 72 -5.88 17.96 -6.28
C GLU A 72 -5.84 16.50 -5.85
N GLY A 73 -6.56 16.13 -4.79
CA GLY A 73 -6.62 14.75 -4.30
C GLY A 73 -7.20 13.78 -5.33
N LEU A 74 -8.24 14.19 -6.05
CA LEU A 74 -8.81 13.37 -7.14
C LEU A 74 -7.80 13.12 -8.25
N LYS A 75 -7.03 14.14 -8.65
CA LYS A 75 -5.96 14.01 -9.65
C LYS A 75 -4.81 13.13 -9.16
N LEU A 76 -4.45 13.20 -7.88
CA LEU A 76 -3.45 12.31 -7.27
C LEU A 76 -3.90 10.86 -7.32
N LEU A 77 -5.18 10.58 -7.07
CA LEU A 77 -5.73 9.23 -7.15
C LEU A 77 -5.79 8.69 -8.59
N GLU A 78 -6.16 9.53 -9.56
CA GLU A 78 -6.09 9.18 -10.98
C GLU A 78 -4.66 8.79 -11.37
N ARG A 79 -3.69 9.65 -11.07
CA ARG A 79 -2.27 9.38 -11.35
C ARG A 79 -1.76 8.12 -10.63
N LEU A 80 -2.21 7.87 -9.40
CA LEU A 80 -1.88 6.64 -8.67
C LEU A 80 -2.37 5.40 -9.43
N ARG A 81 -3.61 5.41 -9.95
CA ARG A 81 -4.18 4.31 -10.73
C ARG A 81 -3.39 4.10 -12.02
N GLU A 82 -3.13 5.17 -12.78
CA GLU A 82 -2.34 5.11 -14.01
C GLU A 82 -0.90 4.61 -13.78
N ASN A 83 -0.25 5.04 -12.70
CA ASN A 83 1.09 4.58 -12.33
C ASN A 83 1.07 3.09 -11.96
N THR A 84 0.04 2.66 -11.23
CA THR A 84 -0.12 1.27 -10.80
C THR A 84 -0.32 0.36 -11.99
N GLU A 85 -1.22 0.72 -12.90
CA GLU A 85 -1.49 -0.05 -14.12
C GLU A 85 -0.27 -0.13 -15.02
N TYR A 86 0.43 0.99 -15.22
CA TYR A 86 1.65 1.03 -16.02
C TYR A 86 2.73 0.10 -15.47
N PHE A 87 3.04 0.21 -14.17
CA PHE A 87 4.05 -0.64 -13.54
C PHE A 87 3.63 -2.12 -13.58
N ARG A 88 2.37 -2.43 -13.25
CA ARG A 88 1.85 -3.80 -13.26
C ARG A 88 1.94 -4.43 -14.65
N LYS A 89 1.55 -3.68 -15.69
CA LYS A 89 1.68 -4.15 -17.08
C LYS A 89 3.15 -4.37 -17.44
N GLY A 90 4.02 -3.41 -17.15
CA GLY A 90 5.44 -3.50 -17.45
C GLY A 90 6.14 -4.67 -16.75
N ILE A 91 5.86 -4.88 -15.46
CA ILE A 91 6.51 -5.94 -14.68
C ILE A 91 6.04 -7.33 -15.12
N ASN A 92 4.75 -7.47 -15.47
CA ASN A 92 4.22 -8.71 -16.06
C ASN A 92 4.83 -8.98 -17.45
N GLN A 93 5.00 -7.95 -18.28
CA GLN A 93 5.66 -8.07 -19.60
C GLN A 93 7.13 -8.46 -19.51
N ILE A 94 7.81 -8.12 -18.41
CA ILE A 94 9.19 -8.55 -18.13
C ILE A 94 9.26 -10.06 -17.82
N GLY A 95 8.15 -10.69 -17.44
CA GLY A 95 8.06 -12.13 -17.14
C GLY A 95 7.83 -12.44 -15.66
N PHE A 96 7.75 -11.44 -14.79
CA PHE A 96 7.37 -11.66 -13.39
C PHE A 96 5.87 -11.94 -13.27
N LYS A 97 5.50 -12.75 -12.28
CA LYS A 97 4.09 -12.98 -11.92
C LYS A 97 3.69 -12.04 -10.79
N THR A 98 2.57 -11.34 -10.97
CA THR A 98 1.96 -10.53 -9.92
C THR A 98 0.61 -11.09 -9.49
N ILE A 99 0.21 -10.84 -8.25
CA ILE A 99 -1.17 -11.11 -7.81
C ILE A 99 -2.08 -10.12 -8.52
N GLU A 100 -3.08 -10.61 -9.25
CA GLU A 100 -4.02 -9.78 -10.02
C GLU A 100 -4.78 -8.78 -9.13
N GLY A 101 -5.15 -7.64 -9.73
CA GLY A 101 -5.97 -6.63 -9.08
C GLY A 101 -5.57 -5.20 -9.41
N ILE A 102 -6.38 -4.27 -8.91
CA ILE A 102 -6.27 -2.83 -9.18
C ILE A 102 -5.59 -2.05 -8.04
N HIS A 103 -5.15 -2.74 -6.98
CA HIS A 103 -4.59 -2.10 -5.80
C HIS A 103 -3.20 -1.49 -6.11
N PRO A 104 -2.85 -0.31 -5.53
CA PRO A 104 -1.53 0.33 -5.68
C PRO A 104 -0.36 -0.44 -5.03
N ILE A 105 -0.63 -1.63 -4.51
CA ILE A 105 0.39 -2.57 -4.08
C ILE A 105 0.46 -3.61 -5.18
N VAL A 106 1.64 -3.77 -5.77
CA VAL A 106 1.91 -4.74 -6.83
C VAL A 106 2.81 -5.82 -6.25
N PRO A 107 2.25 -6.95 -5.76
CA PRO A 107 3.02 -8.02 -5.15
C PRO A 107 3.63 -8.88 -6.25
N ILE A 108 4.95 -9.00 -6.27
CA ILE A 108 5.70 -9.82 -7.24
C ILE A 108 6.06 -11.15 -6.59
N LEU A 109 5.48 -12.25 -7.10
CA LEU A 109 5.70 -13.59 -6.58
C LEU A 109 7.09 -14.10 -6.99
N ILE A 110 7.92 -14.42 -6.01
CA ILE A 110 9.26 -15.00 -6.19
C ILE A 110 9.26 -16.48 -5.82
N GLY A 111 8.54 -16.86 -4.75
CA GLY A 111 8.40 -18.24 -4.29
C GLY A 111 9.63 -18.84 -3.61
N ASP A 112 10.74 -18.11 -3.56
CA ASP A 112 11.96 -18.49 -2.85
C ASP A 112 12.45 -17.33 -1.98
N SER A 113 12.51 -17.57 -0.67
CA SER A 113 12.89 -16.57 0.33
C SER A 113 14.33 -16.04 0.17
N ILE A 114 15.27 -16.87 -0.30
CA ILE A 114 16.68 -16.49 -0.46
C ILE A 114 16.79 -15.61 -1.71
N LYS A 115 16.22 -16.04 -2.83
CA LYS A 115 16.20 -15.26 -4.08
C LYS A 115 15.50 -13.92 -3.86
N ALA A 116 14.37 -13.89 -3.15
CA ALA A 116 13.65 -12.65 -2.84
C ALA A 116 14.54 -11.66 -2.05
N LYS A 117 15.21 -12.11 -0.99
CA LYS A 117 16.13 -11.27 -0.20
C LYS A 117 17.33 -10.78 -1.00
N GLN A 118 17.93 -11.66 -1.80
CA GLN A 118 19.05 -11.29 -2.67
C GLN A 118 18.66 -10.27 -3.75
N MET A 119 17.47 -10.42 -4.33
CA MET A 119 16.94 -9.47 -5.31
C MET A 119 16.66 -8.12 -4.66
N VAL A 120 16.05 -8.08 -3.47
CA VAL A 120 15.86 -6.84 -2.70
C VAL A 120 17.20 -6.15 -2.41
N SER A 121 18.23 -6.90 -2.03
CA SER A 121 19.56 -6.34 -1.79
C SER A 121 20.19 -5.76 -3.06
N ASP A 122 20.02 -6.40 -4.23
CA ASP A 122 20.51 -5.89 -5.52
C ASP A 122 19.75 -4.62 -5.94
N LEU A 123 18.42 -4.61 -5.79
CA LEU A 123 17.58 -3.44 -6.05
C LEU A 123 17.95 -2.26 -5.14
N TYR A 124 18.24 -2.53 -3.86
CA TYR A 124 18.68 -1.50 -2.93
C TYR A 124 20.02 -0.86 -3.33
N GLN A 125 20.97 -1.66 -3.81
CA GLN A 125 22.25 -1.15 -4.35
C GLN A 125 22.05 -0.27 -5.59
N ARG A 126 20.93 -0.44 -6.30
CA ARG A 126 20.50 0.40 -7.44
C ARG A 126 19.63 1.59 -6.99
N GLY A 127 19.50 1.83 -5.70
CA GLY A 127 18.69 2.93 -5.15
C GLY A 127 17.18 2.67 -5.12
N ILE A 128 16.73 1.43 -5.31
CA ILE A 128 15.32 1.06 -5.24
C ILE A 128 15.03 0.38 -3.91
N TYR A 129 14.27 1.06 -3.06
CA TYR A 129 13.83 0.51 -1.78
C TYR A 129 12.52 -0.28 -1.93
N VAL A 130 12.62 -1.60 -1.77
CA VAL A 130 11.49 -2.53 -1.74
C VAL A 130 11.69 -3.56 -0.62
N VAL A 131 10.62 -4.22 -0.20
CA VAL A 131 10.67 -5.19 0.90
C VAL A 131 10.22 -6.56 0.41
N ALA A 132 10.98 -7.59 0.77
CA ALA A 132 10.57 -8.98 0.61
C ALA A 132 9.72 -9.39 1.82
N LEU A 133 8.56 -9.97 1.54
CA LEU A 133 7.72 -10.65 2.51
C LEU A 133 8.00 -12.14 2.40
N THR A 134 8.42 -12.72 3.52
CA THR A 134 8.71 -14.15 3.66
C THR A 134 7.97 -14.71 4.89
N TYR A 135 7.96 -16.02 5.07
CA TYR A 135 7.40 -16.63 6.28
C TYR A 135 7.95 -15.97 7.57
N PRO A 136 7.11 -15.67 8.59
CA PRO A 136 5.69 -16.01 8.73
C PRO A 136 4.69 -15.01 8.13
N VAL A 137 5.16 -13.95 7.47
CA VAL A 137 4.28 -12.89 6.91
C VAL A 137 3.46 -13.40 5.71
N VAL A 138 4.05 -14.29 4.92
CA VAL A 138 3.38 -15.02 3.82
C VAL A 138 3.65 -16.52 3.96
N PRO A 139 2.79 -17.39 3.41
CA PRO A 139 3.03 -18.83 3.39
C PRO A 139 4.38 -19.18 2.73
N ARG A 140 4.99 -20.28 3.16
CA ARG A 140 6.23 -20.79 2.53
C ARG A 140 5.97 -21.09 1.05
N GLY A 141 6.91 -20.74 0.19
CA GLY A 141 6.76 -20.90 -1.26
C GLY A 141 5.92 -19.80 -1.92
N GLN A 142 5.44 -18.81 -1.16
CA GLN A 142 4.77 -17.61 -1.66
C GLN A 142 5.55 -16.33 -1.32
N ASP A 143 6.88 -16.44 -1.16
CA ASP A 143 7.75 -15.31 -0.90
C ASP A 143 7.58 -14.25 -2.00
N THR A 144 7.35 -13.00 -1.59
CA THR A 144 6.84 -11.95 -2.47
C THR A 144 7.60 -10.66 -2.24
N ILE A 145 7.98 -9.95 -3.30
CA ILE A 145 8.45 -8.57 -3.17
C ILE A 145 7.24 -7.64 -3.25
N ARG A 146 6.99 -6.89 -2.17
CA ARG A 146 5.86 -5.96 -2.08
C ARG A 146 6.28 -4.59 -2.62
N VAL A 147 5.85 -4.28 -3.85
CA VAL A 147 6.06 -2.96 -4.44
C VAL A 147 4.86 -2.06 -4.14
N GLN A 148 5.10 -0.85 -3.67
CA GLN A 148 4.06 0.13 -3.35
C GLN A 148 4.21 1.32 -4.31
N ILE A 149 3.21 1.51 -5.17
CA ILE A 149 3.21 2.59 -6.14
C ILE A 149 2.64 3.85 -5.51
N LEU A 150 3.25 4.99 -5.82
CA LEU A 150 2.83 6.31 -5.36
C LEU A 150 2.39 7.17 -6.54
N ALA A 151 1.50 8.12 -6.27
CA ALA A 151 1.09 9.14 -7.24
C ALA A 151 2.28 10.03 -7.66
N SER A 152 3.25 10.22 -6.78
CA SER A 152 4.43 11.05 -7.02
C SER A 152 5.45 10.41 -7.96
N HIS A 153 5.44 9.08 -8.15
CA HIS A 153 6.33 8.44 -9.11
C HIS A 153 6.12 9.03 -10.51
N THR A 154 7.23 9.32 -11.17
CA THR A 154 7.27 9.74 -12.57
C THR A 154 7.38 8.52 -13.47
N ARG A 155 7.11 8.68 -14.77
CA ARG A 155 7.35 7.60 -15.74
C ARG A 155 8.82 7.17 -15.76
N HIS A 156 9.74 8.12 -15.58
CA HIS A 156 11.16 7.83 -15.47
C HIS A 156 11.49 6.91 -14.28
N ASP A 157 10.91 7.18 -13.11
CA ASP A 157 11.11 6.34 -11.91
C ASP A 157 10.59 4.92 -12.15
N LEU A 158 9.39 4.81 -12.75
CA LEU A 158 8.78 3.52 -13.06
C LEU A 158 9.59 2.74 -14.11
N ASP A 159 10.08 3.40 -15.15
CA ASP A 159 10.92 2.78 -16.18
C ASP A 159 12.28 2.34 -15.64
N TYR A 160 12.87 3.16 -14.77
CA TYR A 160 14.10 2.80 -14.07
C TYR A 160 13.89 1.60 -13.16
N ALA A 161 12.78 1.57 -12.41
CA ALA A 161 12.41 0.44 -11.58
C ALA A 161 12.24 -0.83 -12.44
N LEU A 162 11.43 -0.77 -13.49
CA LEU A 162 11.18 -1.90 -14.39
C LEU A 162 12.48 -2.47 -14.99
N ARG A 163 13.39 -1.62 -15.48
CA ARG A 163 14.71 -2.05 -15.96
C ARG A 163 15.53 -2.73 -14.87
N SER A 164 15.59 -2.13 -13.68
CA SER A 164 16.33 -2.69 -12.55
C SER A 164 15.75 -4.03 -12.08
N PHE A 165 14.43 -4.18 -12.06
CA PHE A 165 13.76 -5.45 -11.79
C PHE A 165 14.12 -6.53 -12.81
N ARG A 166 14.14 -6.20 -14.11
CA ARG A 166 14.56 -7.12 -15.17
C ARG A 166 16.01 -7.59 -14.97
N GLU A 167 16.93 -6.65 -14.75
CA GLU A 167 18.35 -6.97 -14.58
C GLU A 167 18.61 -7.80 -13.30
N ALA A 168 17.97 -7.43 -12.19
CA ALA A 168 18.07 -8.18 -10.94
C ALA A 168 17.45 -9.58 -11.07
N GLY A 169 16.32 -9.70 -11.77
CA GLY A 169 15.64 -10.98 -12.02
C GLY A 169 16.50 -11.95 -12.82
N LYS A 170 17.15 -11.48 -13.89
CA LYS A 170 18.11 -12.27 -14.69
C LYS A 170 19.34 -12.66 -13.88
N LYS A 171 19.93 -11.71 -13.14
CA LYS A 171 21.14 -11.95 -12.31
C LYS A 171 20.93 -13.01 -11.22
N LYS A 172 19.68 -13.24 -10.80
CA LYS A 172 19.31 -14.18 -9.72
C LYS A 172 18.60 -15.44 -10.22
N ASP A 173 18.62 -15.68 -11.54
CA ASP A 173 17.96 -16.83 -12.17
C ASP A 173 16.49 -16.96 -11.73
N ILE A 174 15.80 -15.81 -11.63
CA ILE A 174 14.35 -15.72 -11.40
C ILE A 174 13.63 -15.57 -12.75
N LEU A 175 14.28 -14.88 -13.68
CA LEU A 175 13.86 -14.74 -15.06
C LEU A 175 14.88 -15.40 -15.98
N GLU A 176 14.41 -15.89 -17.12
CA GLU A 176 15.24 -16.23 -18.27
C GLU A 176 15.84 -14.97 -18.94
#